data_AF-E6MNM9-F1
#
_entry.id   AF-E6MNM9-F1
#
_cell.length_a   1.000
_cell.length_b   1.000
_cell.length_c   1.000
_cell.angle_alpha   90.00
_cell.angle_beta   90.00
_cell.angle_gamma   90.00
#
_symmetry.space_group_name_H-M   'P 1'
#
loop_
_entity.id
_entity.type
_entity.pdbx_description
1 polymer ?
#
loop_
_entity_poly.entity_id
_entity_poly.type
_entity_poly.pdbx_seq_one_letter_code
_entity_poly.pdbx_strand_id
1 'polypeptide(L)'
;MAQSNKKSQPKQTIKALKLTKAYKNLTTDADTTCAGWHIILQSADAPYKVKNEDFYDKIVLITLYKNGKLLVNRQEITTKNLHKKPQPYLQLYPAWVNLITRTTAQIGISNCFPESDECWLYTLFYGQDGRMKKKLIKIEMDDSDGVAEFFRSWIHECQLKPIDVSSLKMVANEFCLPNLAKQLDYKNWQKILPKKVVNRINTDIEVDAKTSFVSENYLTNRGIVCFYTHNFKQKIDSVHYELALKMQEDSTQTIAGISKIWHE
;
A
#
# COMPACT_ATOMS: atom_id res chain seq x y z
N MET A 1 4.05 -59.65 35.28
CA MET A 1 4.22 -59.44 33.84
C MET A 1 3.43 -58.19 33.45
N ALA A 2 4.13 -57.17 32.95
CA ALA A 2 3.56 -55.87 32.62
C ALA A 2 2.83 -55.93 31.27
N GLN A 3 1.54 -55.56 31.24
CA GLN A 3 0.84 -55.25 29.98
C GLN A 3 0.77 -53.74 29.82
N SER A 4 1.61 -53.25 28.90
CA SER A 4 1.62 -51.89 28.40
C SER A 4 0.38 -51.67 27.53
N ASN A 5 -0.60 -50.90 28.00
CA ASN A 5 -1.65 -50.34 27.15
C ASN A 5 -1.29 -48.89 26.78
N LYS A 6 -0.59 -48.75 25.66
CA LYS A 6 -0.33 -47.45 25.00
C LYS A 6 -1.67 -46.85 24.57
N LYS A 7 -2.09 -45.77 25.23
CA LYS A 7 -3.15 -44.88 24.74
C LYS A 7 -2.70 -44.29 23.40
N SER A 8 -3.39 -44.67 22.33
CA SER A 8 -3.25 -44.07 21.00
C SER A 8 -3.68 -42.61 21.05
N GLN A 9 -2.73 -41.69 20.85
CA GLN A 9 -3.04 -40.28 20.60
C GLN A 9 -3.83 -40.14 19.29
N PRO A 10 -4.82 -39.23 19.20
CA PRO A 10 -5.51 -38.97 17.95
C PRO A 10 -4.51 -38.35 16.97
N LYS A 11 -4.30 -39.01 15.82
CA LYS A 11 -3.62 -38.42 14.66
C LYS A 11 -4.40 -37.18 14.25
N GLN A 12 -3.93 -35.99 14.65
CA GLN A 12 -4.32 -34.75 14.02
C GLN A 12 -3.91 -34.85 12.55
N THR A 13 -4.90 -35.15 11.72
CA THR A 13 -4.73 -35.19 10.27
C THR A 13 -4.67 -33.73 9.85
N ILE A 14 -3.45 -33.20 9.71
CA ILE A 14 -3.22 -31.97 8.98
C ILE A 14 -3.75 -32.26 7.57
N LYS A 15 -4.95 -31.75 7.24
CA LYS A 15 -5.40 -31.69 5.86
C LYS A 15 -4.36 -30.84 5.13
N ALA A 16 -3.46 -31.50 4.41
CA ALA A 16 -2.61 -30.84 3.43
C ALA A 16 -3.53 -30.04 2.52
N LEU A 17 -3.44 -28.70 2.59
CA LEU A 17 -4.14 -27.82 1.67
C LEU A 17 -3.62 -28.19 0.27
N LYS A 18 -4.43 -28.90 -0.51
CA LYS A 18 -4.13 -29.22 -1.90
C LYS A 18 -3.99 -27.90 -2.66
N LEU A 19 -2.75 -27.47 -2.91
CA LEU A 19 -2.45 -26.42 -3.87
C LEU A 19 -2.60 -27.02 -5.27
N THR A 20 -3.83 -26.98 -5.81
CA THR A 20 -4.19 -27.66 -7.07
C THR A 20 -3.99 -26.83 -8.33
N LYS A 21 -3.56 -25.57 -8.22
CA LYS A 21 -3.36 -24.71 -9.39
C LYS A 21 -1.87 -24.56 -9.69
N ALA A 22 -1.44 -25.11 -10.82
CA ALA A 22 -0.13 -24.85 -11.38
C ALA A 22 -0.13 -23.49 -12.08
N TYR A 23 0.90 -22.70 -11.84
CA TYR A 23 1.08 -21.38 -12.46
C TYR A 23 2.25 -21.45 -13.43
N LYS A 24 2.04 -20.98 -14.65
CA LYS A 24 3.10 -20.91 -15.66
C LYS A 24 3.99 -19.70 -15.37
N ASN A 25 5.30 -19.87 -15.49
CA ASN A 25 6.30 -18.81 -15.30
C ASN A 25 6.15 -18.07 -13.96
N LEU A 26 5.93 -18.84 -12.89
CA LEU A 26 5.80 -18.31 -11.53
C LEU A 26 7.14 -17.74 -11.04
N THR A 27 7.16 -16.47 -10.64
CA THR A 27 8.30 -15.77 -10.04
C THR A 27 7.93 -15.24 -8.66
N THR A 28 8.90 -15.16 -7.75
CA THR A 28 8.74 -14.42 -6.49
C THR A 28 9.29 -13.01 -6.69
N ASP A 29 8.43 -12.02 -6.53
CA ASP A 29 8.76 -10.61 -6.77
C ASP A 29 9.20 -9.92 -5.46
N ALA A 30 8.63 -10.34 -4.33
CA ALA A 30 9.05 -9.90 -3.00
C ALA A 30 8.83 -11.01 -1.95
N ASP A 31 9.76 -11.12 -1.00
CA ASP A 31 9.65 -11.96 0.19
C ASP A 31 10.23 -11.18 1.38
N THR A 32 9.35 -10.57 2.18
CA THR A 32 9.75 -9.59 3.20
C THR A 32 9.08 -9.88 4.54
N THR A 33 9.85 -9.74 5.62
CA THR A 33 9.35 -9.83 7.00
C THR A 33 9.58 -8.52 7.75
N CYS A 34 8.52 -7.91 8.30
CA CYS A 34 8.61 -6.68 9.09
C CYS A 34 7.42 -6.56 10.04
N ALA A 35 7.62 -6.04 11.25
CA ALA A 35 6.56 -5.81 12.25
C ALA A 35 5.65 -7.03 12.50
N GLY A 36 6.21 -8.24 12.40
CA GLY A 36 5.51 -9.52 12.52
C GLY A 36 4.66 -9.91 11.31
N TRP A 37 4.68 -9.15 10.22
CA TRP A 37 4.20 -9.59 8.91
C TRP A 37 5.27 -10.41 8.21
N HIS A 38 4.85 -11.43 7.47
CA HIS A 38 5.65 -12.06 6.42
C HIS A 38 4.82 -12.03 5.14
N ILE A 39 5.34 -11.35 4.12
CA ILE A 39 4.65 -11.02 2.88
C ILE A 39 5.41 -11.69 1.74
N ILE A 40 4.71 -12.51 0.97
CA ILE A 40 5.24 -13.12 -0.25
C ILE A 40 4.37 -12.64 -1.41
N LEU A 41 4.99 -11.92 -2.34
CA LEU A 41 4.39 -11.46 -3.59
C LEU A 41 4.98 -12.27 -4.73
N GLN A 42 4.12 -12.83 -5.55
CA GLN A 42 4.53 -13.61 -6.71
C GLN A 42 3.74 -13.19 -7.94
N SER A 43 4.33 -13.39 -9.12
CA SER A 43 3.69 -13.17 -10.40
C SER A 43 3.74 -14.43 -11.25
N ALA A 44 2.75 -14.61 -12.11
CA ALA A 44 2.69 -15.70 -13.07
C ALA A 44 1.99 -15.25 -14.35
N ASP A 45 2.15 -16.01 -15.44
CA ASP A 45 1.40 -15.76 -16.66
C ASP A 45 -0.08 -16.11 -16.47
N ALA A 46 -0.94 -15.20 -16.92
CA ALA A 46 -2.36 -15.47 -17.13
C ALA A 46 -2.53 -16.43 -18.32
N PRO A 47 -3.66 -17.15 -18.44
CA PRO A 47 -3.91 -18.05 -19.56
C PRO A 47 -4.29 -17.33 -20.87
N TYR A 48 -4.18 -16.00 -20.93
CA TYR A 48 -4.56 -15.18 -22.08
C TYR A 48 -3.50 -14.11 -22.37
N LYS A 49 -3.29 -13.83 -23.66
CA LYS A 49 -2.43 -12.75 -24.14
C LYS A 49 -3.08 -11.38 -23.93
N VAL A 50 -2.25 -10.36 -23.78
CA VAL A 50 -2.69 -8.98 -23.99
C VAL A 50 -2.99 -8.80 -25.48
N LYS A 51 -4.10 -8.15 -25.80
CA LYS A 51 -4.57 -8.00 -27.18
C LYS A 51 -3.60 -7.12 -27.95
N ASN A 52 -3.25 -7.59 -29.16
CA ASN A 52 -2.24 -7.00 -30.05
C ASN A 52 -0.79 -7.16 -29.57
N GLU A 53 -0.56 -7.92 -28.52
CA GLU A 53 0.77 -8.17 -27.96
C GLU A 53 1.16 -9.65 -28.05
N ASP A 54 2.46 -9.91 -27.99
CA ASP A 54 3.00 -11.28 -28.00
C ASP A 54 3.22 -11.90 -26.62
N PHE A 55 2.98 -11.14 -25.57
CA PHE A 55 3.10 -11.57 -24.18
C PHE A 55 1.74 -11.79 -23.49
N TYR A 56 1.80 -12.56 -22.39
CA TYR A 56 0.65 -12.83 -21.53
C TYR A 56 0.41 -11.69 -20.55
N ASP A 57 -0.87 -11.45 -20.22
CA ASP A 57 -1.21 -10.71 -19.00
C ASP A 57 -0.66 -11.48 -17.78
N LYS A 58 -0.63 -10.84 -16.60
CA LYS A 58 -0.12 -11.45 -15.37
C LYS A 58 -1.21 -11.74 -14.35
N ILE A 59 -0.91 -12.70 -13.48
CA ILE A 59 -1.62 -12.98 -12.25
C ILE A 59 -0.66 -12.63 -11.11
N VAL A 60 -1.06 -11.73 -10.23
CA VAL A 60 -0.36 -11.48 -8.96
C VAL A 60 -0.94 -12.40 -7.89
N LEU A 61 -0.08 -13.01 -7.10
CA LEU A 61 -0.42 -13.89 -5.98
C LEU A 61 0.11 -13.30 -4.69
N ILE A 62 -0.78 -13.05 -3.74
CA ILE A 62 -0.43 -12.45 -2.45
C ILE A 62 -0.58 -13.50 -1.36
N THR A 63 0.49 -13.74 -0.60
CA THR A 63 0.46 -14.57 0.61
C THR A 63 0.91 -13.74 1.79
N LEU A 64 0.13 -13.75 2.87
CA LEU A 64 0.38 -12.96 4.07
C LEU A 64 0.30 -13.82 5.31
N TYR A 65 1.30 -13.69 6.16
CA TYR A 65 1.27 -14.18 7.52
C TYR A 65 1.36 -13.01 8.49
N LYS A 66 0.70 -13.14 9.63
CA LYS A 66 0.89 -12.26 10.79
C LYS A 66 1.25 -13.08 12.01
N ASN A 67 2.42 -12.80 12.58
CA ASN A 67 2.99 -13.49 13.74
C ASN A 67 2.98 -15.02 13.55
N GLY A 68 3.37 -15.49 12.35
CA GLY A 68 3.38 -16.91 11.96
C GLY A 68 2.02 -17.50 11.57
N LYS A 69 0.90 -16.78 11.76
CA LYS A 69 -0.42 -17.23 11.34
C LYS A 69 -0.70 -16.82 9.89
N LEU A 70 -1.01 -17.79 9.04
CA LEU A 70 -1.48 -17.55 7.67
C LEU A 70 -2.81 -16.78 7.67
N LEU A 71 -2.83 -15.60 7.06
CA LEU A 71 -4.02 -14.77 6.90
C LEU A 71 -4.58 -14.85 5.48
N VAL A 72 -3.70 -14.77 4.49
CA VAL A 72 -4.04 -14.80 3.07
C VAL A 72 -3.14 -15.82 2.40
N ASN A 73 -3.72 -16.75 1.65
CA ASN A 73 -2.98 -17.80 0.95
C ASN A 73 -3.14 -17.64 -0.56
N ARG A 74 -2.10 -17.16 -1.23
CA ARG A 74 -2.03 -16.99 -2.69
C ARG A 74 -3.31 -16.40 -3.29
N GLN A 75 -3.77 -15.29 -2.73
CA GLN A 75 -4.91 -14.56 -3.28
C GLN A 75 -4.56 -14.06 -4.69
N GLU A 76 -5.38 -14.45 -5.67
CA GLU A 76 -5.22 -14.06 -7.06
C GLU A 76 -5.76 -12.66 -7.35
N ILE A 77 -4.88 -11.79 -7.84
CA ILE A 77 -5.23 -10.51 -8.43
C ILE A 77 -4.94 -10.57 -9.92
N THR A 78 -5.91 -10.12 -10.71
CA THR A 78 -5.86 -10.05 -12.18
C THR A 78 -6.40 -8.70 -12.62
N THR A 79 -6.08 -8.24 -13.83
CA THR A 79 -6.70 -7.06 -14.45
C THR A 79 -8.24 -7.13 -14.38
N LYS A 80 -8.82 -8.30 -14.66
CA LYS A 80 -10.27 -8.56 -14.54
C LYS A 80 -10.80 -8.32 -13.12
N ASN A 81 -10.10 -8.82 -12.10
CA ASN A 81 -10.54 -8.66 -10.70
C ASN A 81 -10.44 -7.20 -10.24
N LEU A 82 -9.46 -6.44 -10.74
CA LEU A 82 -9.31 -5.02 -10.45
C LEU A 82 -10.44 -4.19 -11.07
N HIS A 83 -10.81 -4.47 -12.31
CA HIS A 83 -11.79 -3.69 -13.08
C HIS A 83 -13.23 -4.25 -13.06
N LYS A 84 -13.42 -5.43 -12.47
CA LYS A 84 -14.69 -6.20 -12.46
C LYS A 84 -15.22 -6.56 -13.86
N LYS A 85 -14.40 -6.43 -14.90
CA LYS A 85 -14.70 -6.78 -16.30
C LYS A 85 -13.40 -7.15 -17.02
N PRO A 86 -13.45 -7.92 -18.12
CA PRO A 86 -12.27 -8.18 -18.94
C PRO A 86 -11.61 -6.89 -19.41
N GLN A 87 -10.28 -6.85 -19.35
CA GLN A 87 -9.47 -5.72 -19.82
C GLN A 87 -8.39 -6.25 -20.78
N PRO A 88 -8.76 -6.57 -22.03
CA PRO A 88 -7.88 -7.29 -22.93
C PRO A 88 -6.66 -6.49 -23.37
N TYR A 89 -6.67 -5.16 -23.22
CA TYR A 89 -5.58 -4.27 -23.65
C TYR A 89 -4.65 -3.86 -22.49
N LEU A 90 -4.93 -4.30 -21.26
CA LEU A 90 -4.13 -3.93 -20.10
C LEU A 90 -3.24 -5.09 -19.68
N GLN A 91 -2.05 -4.77 -19.19
CA GLN A 91 -1.14 -5.70 -18.56
C GLN A 91 -1.06 -5.40 -17.07
N LEU A 92 -1.19 -6.43 -16.23
CA LEU A 92 -0.87 -6.37 -14.81
C LEU A 92 0.64 -6.47 -14.58
N TYR A 93 1.19 -5.60 -13.73
CA TYR A 93 2.59 -5.64 -13.34
C TYR A 93 2.80 -6.35 -12.00
N PRO A 94 4.04 -6.80 -11.70
CA PRO A 94 4.39 -7.32 -10.38
C PRO A 94 3.97 -6.35 -9.27
N ALA A 95 3.40 -6.90 -8.20
CA ALA A 95 3.07 -6.11 -7.02
C ALA A 95 4.33 -5.82 -6.19
N TRP A 96 4.28 -4.73 -5.44
CA TRP A 96 5.36 -4.34 -4.53
C TRP A 96 4.81 -3.98 -3.15
N VAL A 97 5.68 -3.99 -2.14
CA VAL A 97 5.30 -3.54 -0.79
C VAL A 97 5.44 -2.02 -0.74
N ASN A 98 4.36 -1.29 -0.46
CA ASN A 98 4.40 0.16 -0.23
C ASN A 98 4.91 0.47 1.17
N LEU A 99 4.26 -0.13 2.18
CA LEU A 99 4.55 0.11 3.59
C LEU A 99 4.06 -1.06 4.44
N ILE A 100 4.79 -1.37 5.50
CA ILE A 100 4.36 -2.31 6.53
C ILE A 100 4.30 -1.57 7.86
N THR A 101 3.14 -1.62 8.52
CA THR A 101 2.97 -1.19 9.91
C THR A 101 2.67 -2.40 10.80
N ARG A 102 2.49 -2.22 12.11
CA ARG A 102 2.11 -3.35 12.99
C ARG A 102 0.73 -3.90 12.67
N THR A 103 -0.14 -3.06 12.11
CA THR A 103 -1.57 -3.28 11.90
C THR A 103 -1.93 -3.56 10.44
N THR A 104 -1.09 -3.09 9.51
CA THR A 104 -1.43 -3.11 8.08
C THR A 104 -0.23 -3.51 7.22
N ALA A 105 -0.48 -4.35 6.23
CA ALA A 105 0.41 -4.53 5.08
C ALA A 105 -0.19 -3.79 3.88
N GLN A 106 0.56 -2.82 3.35
CA GLN A 106 0.16 -2.03 2.18
C GLN A 106 0.92 -2.51 0.95
N ILE A 107 0.18 -2.97 -0.06
CA ILE A 107 0.74 -3.55 -1.28
C ILE A 107 0.32 -2.68 -2.47
N GLY A 108 1.30 -2.16 -3.20
CA GLY A 108 1.08 -1.48 -4.46
C GLY A 108 0.86 -2.47 -5.60
N ILE A 109 -0.07 -2.14 -6.49
CA ILE A 109 -0.31 -2.90 -7.71
C ILE A 109 -0.72 -1.94 -8.84
N SER A 110 -0.21 -2.18 -10.04
CA SER A 110 -0.54 -1.39 -11.22
C SER A 110 -0.93 -2.25 -12.39
N ASN A 111 -1.78 -1.70 -13.25
CA ASN A 111 -1.99 -2.23 -14.58
C ASN A 111 -2.06 -1.10 -15.61
N CYS A 112 -1.37 -1.27 -16.72
CA CYS A 112 -1.18 -0.21 -17.72
C CYS A 112 -1.54 -0.70 -19.11
N PHE A 113 -1.75 0.23 -20.03
CA PHE A 113 -1.57 -0.10 -21.43
C PHE A 113 -0.08 -0.43 -21.66
N PRO A 114 0.24 -1.50 -22.40
CA PRO A 114 1.60 -1.79 -22.81
C PRO A 114 2.30 -0.56 -23.38
N GLU A 115 3.58 -0.39 -23.02
CA GLU A 115 4.45 0.67 -23.55
C GLU A 115 3.92 2.10 -23.35
N SER A 116 3.06 2.29 -22.33
CA SER A 116 2.44 3.56 -22.00
C SER A 116 2.49 3.82 -20.50
N ASP A 117 2.56 5.11 -20.14
CA ASP A 117 2.43 5.57 -18.75
C ASP A 117 0.95 5.64 -18.31
N GLU A 118 0.01 5.33 -19.20
CA GLU A 118 -1.42 5.25 -18.87
C GLU A 118 -1.73 4.01 -18.03
N CYS A 119 -1.65 4.22 -16.71
CA CYS A 119 -1.80 3.19 -15.70
C CYS A 119 -2.96 3.45 -14.73
N TRP A 120 -3.53 2.37 -14.22
CA TRP A 120 -4.30 2.40 -12.98
C TRP A 120 -3.43 1.84 -11.86
N LEU A 121 -3.21 2.65 -10.83
CA LEU A 121 -2.46 2.24 -9.65
C LEU A 121 -3.41 2.06 -8.47
N TYR A 122 -3.16 1.03 -7.68
CA TYR A 122 -3.94 0.75 -6.49
C TYR A 122 -3.02 0.47 -5.31
N THR A 123 -3.46 0.92 -4.13
CA THR A 123 -2.93 0.42 -2.85
C THR A 123 -3.93 -0.56 -2.26
N LEU A 124 -3.45 -1.76 -1.94
CA LEU A 124 -4.18 -2.81 -1.24
C LEU A 124 -3.78 -2.80 0.23
N PHE A 125 -4.70 -2.42 1.11
CA PHE A 125 -4.50 -2.39 2.55
C PHE A 125 -5.02 -3.68 3.18
N TYR A 126 -4.13 -4.53 3.67
CA TYR A 126 -4.47 -5.76 4.38
C TYR A 126 -4.38 -5.55 5.89
N GLY A 127 -5.49 -5.75 6.59
CA GLY A 127 -5.56 -5.71 8.04
C GLY A 127 -5.11 -7.04 8.68
N GLN A 128 -4.92 -7.03 10.00
CA GLN A 128 -4.54 -8.22 10.77
C GLN A 128 -5.57 -9.36 10.75
N ASP A 129 -6.80 -9.09 10.29
CA ASP A 129 -7.85 -10.09 10.06
C ASP A 129 -7.78 -10.73 8.67
N GLY A 130 -6.82 -10.32 7.83
CA GLY A 130 -6.66 -10.78 6.45
C GLY A 130 -7.62 -10.12 5.46
N ARG A 131 -8.51 -9.22 5.90
CA ARG A 131 -9.39 -8.49 4.99
C ARG A 131 -8.61 -7.40 4.25
N MET A 132 -8.98 -7.22 2.99
CA MET A 132 -8.35 -6.28 2.09
C MET A 132 -9.28 -5.12 1.78
N LYS A 133 -8.78 -3.89 1.89
CA LYS A 133 -9.39 -2.68 1.34
C LYS A 133 -8.56 -2.21 0.15
N LYS A 134 -9.19 -2.10 -1.03
CA LYS A 134 -8.54 -1.59 -2.26
C LYS A 134 -8.83 -0.11 -2.41
N LYS A 135 -7.81 0.68 -2.73
CA LYS A 135 -7.93 2.09 -3.12
C LYS A 135 -7.29 2.32 -4.48
N LEU A 136 -8.03 2.94 -5.40
CA LEU A 136 -7.47 3.52 -6.62
C LEU A 136 -6.77 4.81 -6.22
N ILE A 137 -5.51 4.97 -6.60
CA ILE A 137 -4.76 6.19 -6.31
C ILE A 137 -4.70 7.07 -7.55
N LYS A 138 -4.74 8.37 -7.34
CA LYS A 138 -4.36 9.36 -8.34
C LYS A 138 -2.88 9.66 -8.13
N ILE A 139 -2.15 9.72 -9.25
CA ILE A 139 -0.73 10.06 -9.28
C ILE A 139 -0.55 11.28 -10.17
N GLU A 140 0.30 12.21 -9.75
CA GLU A 140 0.74 13.37 -10.54
C GLU A 140 2.09 13.10 -11.23
N MET A 141 2.74 11.96 -10.92
CA MET A 141 4.08 11.59 -11.41
C MET A 141 5.16 12.59 -10.99
N ASP A 142 5.00 13.19 -9.82
CA ASP A 142 5.97 14.07 -9.18
C ASP A 142 6.18 13.70 -7.70
N ASP A 143 7.08 14.41 -7.02
CA ASP A 143 7.40 14.11 -5.62
C ASP A 143 6.20 14.28 -4.65
N SER A 144 5.13 14.95 -5.08
CA SER A 144 3.93 15.12 -4.26
C SER A 144 3.18 13.79 -4.06
N ASP A 145 3.36 12.81 -4.94
CA ASP A 145 2.76 11.48 -4.81
C ASP A 145 3.15 10.81 -3.49
N GLY A 146 4.40 10.98 -3.04
CA GLY A 146 4.86 10.48 -1.74
C GLY A 146 4.16 11.15 -0.56
N VAL A 147 3.82 12.44 -0.69
CA VAL A 147 3.06 13.18 0.32
C VAL A 147 1.61 12.71 0.37
N ALA A 148 1.00 12.46 -0.79
CA ALA A 148 -0.33 11.87 -0.84
C ALA A 148 -0.36 10.49 -0.18
N GLU A 149 0.64 9.64 -0.42
CA GLU A 149 0.73 8.30 0.18
C GLU A 149 0.91 8.34 1.71
N PHE A 150 1.67 9.31 2.24
CA PHE A 150 1.73 9.56 3.68
C PHE A 150 0.33 9.76 4.27
N PHE A 151 -0.48 10.65 3.68
CA PHE A 151 -1.81 10.95 4.20
C PHE A 151 -2.80 9.80 3.99
N ARG A 152 -2.69 9.03 2.89
CA ARG A 152 -3.49 7.80 2.68
C ARG A 152 -3.19 6.78 3.77
N SER A 153 -1.90 6.54 4.05
CA SER A 153 -1.43 5.65 5.12
C SER A 153 -1.89 6.12 6.50
N TRP A 154 -1.71 7.41 6.79
CA TRP A 154 -2.10 8.00 8.08
C TRP A 154 -3.60 7.87 8.33
N ILE A 155 -4.42 8.24 7.34
CA ILE A 155 -5.89 8.13 7.43
C ILE A 155 -6.29 6.67 7.62
N HIS A 156 -5.70 5.74 6.87
CA HIS A 156 -5.99 4.33 7.00
C HIS A 156 -5.74 3.84 8.43
N GLU A 157 -4.57 4.12 9.00
CA GLU A 157 -4.24 3.73 10.37
C GLU A 157 -5.18 4.38 11.42
N CYS A 158 -5.62 5.62 11.19
CA CYS A 158 -6.57 6.29 12.07
C CYS A 158 -8.00 5.70 12.01
N GLN A 159 -8.36 5.04 10.89
CA GLN A 159 -9.63 4.33 10.72
C GLN A 159 -9.68 3.00 11.48
N LEU A 160 -8.53 2.39 11.76
CA LEU A 160 -8.45 1.14 12.53
C LEU A 160 -8.76 1.39 14.02
N LYS A 161 -9.51 0.47 14.64
CA LYS A 161 -9.91 0.55 16.06
C LYS A 161 -9.46 -0.70 16.82
N PRO A 162 -8.78 -0.53 17.98
CA PRO A 162 -8.22 0.73 18.49
C PRO A 162 -7.11 1.28 17.58
N ILE A 163 -6.84 2.58 17.66
CA ILE A 163 -5.73 3.21 16.91
C ILE A 163 -4.40 2.74 17.51
N ASP A 164 -3.52 2.19 16.69
CA ASP A 164 -2.16 1.80 17.10
C ASP A 164 -1.19 2.97 16.88
N VAL A 165 -0.79 3.62 17.97
CA VAL A 165 0.15 4.75 17.95
C VAL A 165 1.52 4.35 17.37
N SER A 166 1.95 3.11 17.54
CA SER A 166 3.23 2.66 16.98
C SER A 166 3.15 2.52 15.46
N SER A 167 2.01 2.10 14.91
CA SER A 167 1.77 2.12 13.46
C SER A 167 1.79 3.54 12.90
N LEU A 168 1.16 4.52 13.57
CA LEU A 168 1.25 5.93 13.16
C LEU A 168 2.68 6.45 13.18
N LYS A 169 3.49 6.06 14.17
CA LYS A 169 4.93 6.38 14.20
C LYS A 169 5.69 5.75 13.05
N MET A 170 5.37 4.51 12.66
CA MET A 170 5.98 3.86 11.49
C MET A 170 5.65 4.61 10.21
N VAL A 171 4.39 5.04 10.02
CA VAL A 171 4.00 5.91 8.88
C VAL A 171 4.81 7.21 8.89
N ALA A 172 4.87 7.91 10.02
CA ALA A 172 5.61 9.17 10.11
C ALA A 172 7.12 8.99 9.84
N ASN A 173 7.72 7.92 10.35
CA ASN A 173 9.14 7.65 10.15
C ASN A 173 9.48 7.28 8.71
N GLU A 174 8.53 6.72 7.96
CA GLU A 174 8.72 6.41 6.53
C GLU A 174 8.75 7.69 5.68
N PHE A 175 7.78 8.57 5.89
CA PHE A 175 7.54 9.68 4.95
C PHE A 175 8.02 11.05 5.42
N CYS A 176 8.22 11.26 6.73
CA CYS A 176 8.59 12.56 7.28
C CYS A 176 10.08 12.61 7.64
N LEU A 177 10.65 13.81 7.61
CA LEU A 177 11.97 14.03 8.22
C LEU A 177 11.91 13.71 9.73
N PRO A 178 13.02 13.21 10.33
CA PRO A 178 13.05 12.84 11.75
C PRO A 178 12.61 13.96 12.70
N ASN A 179 12.87 15.22 12.35
CA ASN A 179 12.44 16.37 13.16
C ASN A 179 10.91 16.51 13.18
N LEU A 180 10.24 16.43 12.03
CA LEU A 180 8.78 16.47 11.96
C LEU A 180 8.19 15.24 12.65
N ALA A 181 8.67 14.04 12.34
CA ALA A 181 8.17 12.79 12.94
C ALA A 181 8.23 12.82 14.48
N LYS A 182 9.28 13.40 15.09
CA LYS A 182 9.38 13.55 16.56
C LYS A 182 8.39 14.57 17.14
N GLN A 183 8.00 15.58 16.36
CA GLN A 183 7.11 16.66 16.80
C GLN A 183 5.63 16.31 16.66
N LEU A 184 5.27 15.30 15.85
CA LEU A 184 3.88 14.90 15.69
C LEU A 184 3.26 14.41 17.01
N ASP A 185 2.08 14.92 17.31
CA ASP A 185 1.29 14.52 18.48
C ASP A 185 0.41 13.31 18.13
N TYR A 186 0.97 12.11 18.29
CA TYR A 186 0.28 10.86 17.94
C TYR A 186 -0.96 10.56 18.78
N LYS A 187 -1.08 11.13 19.98
CA LYS A 187 -2.30 11.00 20.80
C LYS A 187 -3.41 11.90 20.27
N ASN A 188 -3.04 13.05 19.70
CA ASN A 188 -3.95 13.96 19.02
C ASN A 188 -3.68 13.96 17.50
N TRP A 189 -3.67 12.76 16.91
CA TRP A 189 -3.35 12.50 15.50
C TRP A 189 -4.16 13.35 14.51
N GLN A 190 -5.33 13.84 14.93
CA GLN A 190 -6.22 14.69 14.15
C GLN A 190 -5.58 16.04 13.79
N LYS A 191 -4.57 16.50 14.55
CA LYS A 191 -3.99 17.85 14.40
C LYS A 191 -3.37 18.11 13.03
N ILE A 192 -2.94 17.08 12.30
CA ILE A 192 -2.37 17.23 10.95
C ILE A 192 -3.43 17.19 9.85
N LEU A 193 -4.71 17.00 10.19
CA LEU A 193 -5.83 16.91 9.25
C LEU A 193 -6.81 18.07 9.48
N PRO A 194 -7.43 18.61 8.41
CA PRO A 194 -8.45 19.64 8.57
C PRO A 194 -9.66 19.10 9.34
N LYS A 195 -10.32 19.95 10.12
CA LYS A 195 -11.47 19.54 10.95
C LYS A 195 -12.58 18.88 10.14
N LYS A 196 -12.84 19.35 8.91
CA LYS A 196 -13.84 18.75 8.00
C LYS A 196 -13.48 17.32 7.59
N VAL A 197 -12.19 17.02 7.46
CA VAL A 197 -11.68 15.68 7.14
C VAL A 197 -11.78 14.78 8.37
N VAL A 198 -11.38 15.28 9.55
CA VAL A 198 -11.51 14.56 10.83
C VAL A 198 -12.96 14.14 11.10
N ASN A 199 -13.92 15.03 10.87
CA ASN A 199 -15.36 14.73 11.03
C ASN A 199 -15.87 13.64 10.09
N ARG A 200 -15.11 13.32 9.03
CA ARG A 200 -15.43 12.31 8.02
C ARG A 200 -14.46 11.14 8.03
N ILE A 201 -13.63 11.00 9.07
CA ILE A 201 -12.51 10.05 9.07
C ILE A 201 -12.95 8.61 8.80
N ASN A 202 -14.14 8.20 9.26
CA ASN A 202 -14.64 6.83 9.08
C ASN A 202 -15.33 6.60 7.72
N THR A 203 -15.25 7.57 6.80
CA THR A 203 -15.78 7.44 5.44
C THR A 203 -14.65 7.16 4.44
N ASP A 204 -15.01 6.86 3.19
CA ASP A 204 -14.03 6.79 2.13
C ASP A 204 -13.57 8.18 1.72
N ILE A 205 -12.37 8.54 2.21
CA ILE A 205 -11.62 9.73 1.85
C ILE A 205 -10.59 9.32 0.79
N GLU A 206 -10.57 10.04 -0.33
CA GLU A 206 -9.49 9.97 -1.32
C GLU A 206 -8.53 11.14 -1.08
N VAL A 207 -7.27 10.94 -1.45
CA VAL A 207 -6.20 11.91 -1.21
C VAL A 207 -5.42 12.13 -2.50
N ASP A 208 -5.15 13.39 -2.79
CA ASP A 208 -4.31 13.85 -3.89
C ASP A 208 -3.36 14.92 -3.37
N ALA A 209 -2.20 15.06 -3.97
CA ALA A 209 -1.27 16.14 -3.65
C ALA A 209 -0.80 16.79 -4.94
N LYS A 210 -0.34 18.05 -4.83
CA LYS A 210 0.27 18.74 -5.97
C LYS A 210 1.34 19.70 -5.48
N THR A 211 2.43 19.76 -6.23
CA THR A 211 3.49 20.75 -6.02
C THR A 211 3.06 22.09 -6.63
N SER A 212 3.24 23.18 -5.90
CA SER A 212 2.97 24.55 -6.37
C SER A 212 4.18 25.47 -6.29
N PHE A 213 5.27 25.03 -5.67
CA PHE A 213 6.50 25.78 -5.53
C PHE A 213 7.68 24.80 -5.45
N VAL A 214 8.75 25.14 -6.15
CA VAL A 214 10.05 24.46 -6.12
C VAL A 214 11.09 25.54 -5.84
N SER A 215 11.96 25.33 -4.87
CA SER A 215 13.03 26.27 -4.53
C SER A 215 14.06 26.36 -5.66
N GLU A 216 14.79 27.47 -5.75
CA GLU A 216 15.80 27.69 -6.79
C GLU A 216 16.94 26.66 -6.79
N ASN A 217 17.25 26.11 -5.60
CA ASN A 217 18.23 25.03 -5.46
C ASN A 217 17.62 23.63 -5.67
N TYR A 218 16.33 23.54 -6.00
CA TYR A 218 15.58 22.30 -6.21
C TYR A 218 15.63 21.30 -5.03
N LEU A 219 15.86 21.81 -3.81
CA LEU A 219 15.92 20.98 -2.59
C LEU A 219 14.67 21.08 -1.72
N THR A 220 13.70 21.89 -2.11
CA THR A 220 12.48 22.10 -1.34
C THR A 220 11.29 22.31 -2.26
N ASN A 221 10.32 21.41 -2.13
CA ASN A 221 9.03 21.51 -2.80
C ASN A 221 7.97 21.92 -1.77
N ARG A 222 7.03 22.78 -2.15
CA ARG A 222 5.84 23.09 -1.35
C ARG A 222 4.60 22.93 -2.20
N GLY A 223 3.52 22.55 -1.55
CA GLY A 223 2.28 22.27 -2.25
C GLY A 223 1.11 22.12 -1.32
N ILE A 224 0.04 21.54 -1.86
CA ILE A 224 -1.17 21.23 -1.11
C ILE A 224 -1.52 19.76 -1.23
N VAL A 225 -2.01 19.19 -0.14
CA VAL A 225 -2.71 17.91 -0.13
C VAL A 225 -4.20 18.21 -0.07
N CYS A 226 -4.94 17.69 -1.04
CA CYS A 226 -6.39 17.80 -1.12
C CYS A 226 -7.05 16.48 -0.72
N PHE A 227 -8.08 16.58 0.13
CA PHE A 227 -8.89 15.44 0.56
C PHE A 227 -10.23 15.50 -0.15
N TYR A 228 -10.68 14.37 -0.69
CA TYR A 228 -11.90 14.28 -1.48
C TYR A 228 -12.84 13.21 -0.95
N THR A 229 -14.11 13.35 -1.30
CA THR A 229 -15.06 12.23 -1.24
C THR A 229 -14.69 11.17 -2.27
N HIS A 230 -15.23 9.96 -2.11
CA HIS A 230 -15.09 8.83 -3.02
C HIS A 230 -15.08 9.21 -4.52
N ASN A 231 -14.12 8.61 -5.27
CA ASN A 231 -13.85 8.87 -6.68
C ASN A 231 -13.56 10.34 -7.01
N PHE A 232 -12.93 11.06 -6.09
CA PHE A 232 -12.50 12.45 -6.28
C PHE A 232 -13.64 13.43 -6.65
N LYS A 233 -14.90 13.09 -6.30
CA LYS A 233 -16.08 13.87 -6.73
C LYS A 233 -16.16 15.29 -6.17
N GLN A 234 -15.81 15.46 -4.90
CA GLN A 234 -15.88 16.75 -4.21
C GLN A 234 -14.71 16.90 -3.26
N LYS A 235 -14.01 18.05 -3.33
CA LYS A 235 -12.99 18.43 -2.34
C LYS A 235 -13.67 18.66 -0.98
N ILE A 236 -13.22 17.93 0.03
CA ILE A 236 -13.62 18.09 1.43
C ILE A 236 -12.86 19.29 2.03
N ASP A 237 -11.53 19.26 1.93
CA ASP A 237 -10.63 20.29 2.46
C ASP A 237 -9.18 20.09 1.94
N SER A 238 -8.23 20.90 2.41
CA SER A 238 -6.80 20.72 2.13
C SER A 238 -5.88 21.10 3.29
N VAL A 239 -4.64 20.64 3.23
CA VAL A 239 -3.50 21.12 4.05
C VAL A 239 -2.34 21.46 3.15
N HIS A 240 -1.40 22.26 3.66
CA HIS A 240 -0.15 22.54 2.99
C HIS A 240 0.95 21.63 3.49
N TYR A 241 1.92 21.39 2.62
CA TYR A 241 3.13 20.65 2.96
C TYR A 241 4.38 21.36 2.45
N GLU A 242 5.49 21.05 3.10
CA GLU A 242 6.84 21.25 2.59
C GLU A 242 7.54 19.90 2.57
N LEU A 243 8.19 19.60 1.45
CA LEU A 243 8.92 18.38 1.18
C LEU A 243 10.38 18.73 0.94
N ALA A 244 11.26 18.11 1.71
CA ALA A 244 12.69 18.23 1.51
C ALA A 244 13.16 17.15 0.53
N LEU A 245 14.00 17.56 -0.41
CA LEU A 245 14.74 16.69 -1.32
C LEU A 245 16.21 16.65 -0.88
N LYS A 246 16.94 15.63 -1.33
CA LYS A 246 18.40 15.52 -1.12
C LYS A 246 19.09 15.21 -2.45
N MET A 247 20.23 15.87 -2.67
CA MET A 247 21.17 15.49 -3.72
C MET A 247 21.83 14.15 -3.40
N GLN A 248 21.84 13.27 -4.40
CA GLN A 248 22.68 12.08 -4.40
C GLN A 248 24.05 12.41 -5.01
N GLU A 249 25.02 11.51 -4.80
CA GLU A 249 26.38 11.65 -5.34
C GLU A 249 26.41 11.69 -6.87
N ASP A 250 25.46 11.01 -7.52
CA ASP A 250 25.28 11.00 -8.98
C ASP A 250 24.49 12.21 -9.51
N SER A 251 24.28 13.24 -8.68
CA SER A 251 23.50 14.45 -8.98
C SER A 251 22.00 14.22 -9.21
N THR A 252 21.47 13.03 -8.88
CA THR A 252 20.02 12.79 -8.88
C THR A 252 19.37 13.31 -7.60
N GLN A 253 18.08 13.62 -7.68
CA GLN A 253 17.25 14.03 -6.54
C GLN A 253 16.51 12.82 -5.99
N THR A 254 16.46 12.71 -4.66
CA THR A 254 15.53 11.80 -4.00
C THR A 254 14.81 12.52 -2.87
N ILE A 255 13.63 12.02 -2.53
CA ILE A 255 12.84 12.50 -1.40
C ILE A 255 13.62 12.24 -0.10
N ALA A 256 13.87 13.30 0.66
CA ALA A 256 14.41 13.20 2.02
C ALA A 256 13.28 13.03 3.04
N GLY A 257 12.14 13.66 2.81
CA GLY A 257 10.92 13.50 3.60
C GLY A 257 10.16 14.80 3.81
N ILE A 258 8.92 14.69 4.28
CA ILE A 258 8.07 15.84 4.62
C ILE A 258 8.72 16.59 5.78
N SER A 259 9.02 17.87 5.59
CA SER A 259 9.65 18.74 6.59
C SER A 259 8.61 19.51 7.40
N LYS A 260 7.46 19.83 6.81
CA LYS A 260 6.42 20.65 7.45
C LYS A 260 5.03 20.31 6.93
N ILE A 261 4.04 20.39 7.82
CA ILE A 261 2.60 20.33 7.51
C ILE A 261 1.91 21.48 8.24
N TRP A 262 1.03 22.22 7.57
CA TRP A 262 0.24 23.29 8.21
C TRP A 262 -1.12 23.50 7.56
N HIS A 263 -2.00 24.17 8.31
CA HIS A 263 -3.32 24.63 7.86
C HIS A 263 -3.24 26.12 7.55
N GLU A 264 -4.10 26.60 6.65
CA GLU A 264 -4.39 28.04 6.51
C GLU A 264 -5.32 28.54 7.63
#